data_AF-A0A9P6PX12-F1
#
_entry.id   AF-A0A9P6PX12-F1
#
_cell.length_a   1.000
_cell.length_b   1.000
_cell.length_c   1.000
_cell.angle_alpha   90.00
_cell.angle_beta   90.00
_cell.angle_gamma   90.00
#
_symmetry.space_group_name_H-M   'P 1'
#
loop_
_entity.id
_entity.type
_entity.pdbx_description
1 polymer ?
#
loop_
_entity_poly.entity_id
_entity_poly.type
_entity_poly.pdbx_seq_one_letter_code
_entity_poly.pdbx_strand_id
1 'polypeptide(L)'
;MAPTPNRPSRKQKPSMWSFVTAPAPSPKEAHPIPALGYLLMMMIAIVWYHETSLAVKMQCVVGAALFSCVEYTFYTMTVEDPDGTVRVKLFAGRPGHTTVHQFVMNIFYIPILVHGYHALIQNIYLRILLFPLNIWFLEIIEGYTIIYLLGYNAAWIYRGKDALFHGTIKLWYVHHWVMFGAVLELVIMPYLLPLTYQAAAMLV
;
A
#
# COMPACT_ATOMS: atom_id res chain seq x y z
N MET A 1 45.93 -34.32 17.96
CA MET A 1 45.78 -32.91 17.54
C MET A 1 44.57 -32.34 18.24
N ALA A 2 44.74 -31.30 19.06
CA ALA A 2 43.63 -30.65 19.75
C ALA A 2 42.88 -29.71 18.77
N PRO A 3 41.54 -29.67 18.77
CA PRO A 3 40.77 -28.77 17.91
C PRO A 3 41.02 -27.32 18.31
N THR A 4 41.35 -26.48 17.34
CA THR A 4 41.58 -25.05 17.51
C THR A 4 40.28 -24.38 17.95
N PRO A 5 40.27 -23.56 19.03
CA PRO A 5 39.06 -22.89 19.47
C PRO A 5 38.54 -21.93 18.39
N ASN A 6 37.26 -22.08 18.03
CA ASN A 6 36.58 -21.19 17.09
C ASN A 6 36.68 -19.75 17.60
N ARG A 7 37.43 -18.90 16.88
CA ARG A 7 37.45 -17.46 17.15
C ARG A 7 36.02 -16.92 16.96
N PRO A 8 35.49 -16.13 17.92
CA PRO A 8 34.19 -15.52 17.75
C PRO A 8 34.19 -14.64 16.50
N SER A 9 33.27 -14.92 15.57
CA SER A 9 33.12 -14.15 14.34
C SER A 9 32.82 -12.70 14.71
N ARG A 10 33.65 -11.77 14.26
CA ARG A 10 33.46 -10.33 14.45
C ARG A 10 32.08 -9.95 13.95
N LYS A 11 31.17 -9.50 14.84
CA LYS A 11 29.82 -9.07 14.47
C LYS A 11 29.95 -7.99 13.38
N GLN A 12 29.60 -8.31 12.15
CA GLN A 12 29.52 -7.32 11.08
C GLN A 12 28.43 -6.32 11.47
N LYS A 13 28.74 -5.02 11.34
CA LYS A 13 27.73 -3.98 11.51
C LYS A 13 26.70 -4.16 10.38
N PRO A 14 25.38 -4.14 10.68
CA PRO A 14 24.37 -4.21 9.64
C PRO A 14 24.58 -3.06 8.65
N SER A 15 24.52 -3.36 7.36
CA SER A 15 24.59 -2.33 6.31
C SER A 15 23.30 -1.53 6.28
N MET A 16 23.33 -0.27 5.84
CA MET A 16 22.09 0.50 5.64
C MET A 16 21.10 -0.22 4.70
N TRP A 17 21.64 -0.97 3.74
CA TRP A 17 20.86 -1.81 2.81
C TRP A 17 20.11 -2.96 3.48
N SER A 18 20.54 -3.42 4.66
CA SER A 18 19.83 -4.48 5.36
C SER A 18 18.47 -4.03 5.86
N PHE A 19 18.27 -2.73 6.11
CA PHE A 19 16.96 -2.17 6.46
C PHE A 19 16.03 -2.14 5.25
N VAL A 20 16.54 -1.71 4.09
CA VAL A 20 15.75 -1.62 2.85
C VAL A 20 15.31 -3.00 2.36
N THR A 21 16.10 -4.04 2.61
CA THR A 21 15.84 -5.41 2.16
C THR A 21 15.37 -6.35 3.28
N ALA A 22 15.12 -5.81 4.48
CA ALA A 22 14.56 -6.59 5.57
C ALA A 22 13.18 -7.16 5.16
N PRO A 23 12.83 -8.37 5.61
CA PRO A 23 11.47 -8.89 5.44
C PRO A 23 10.47 -8.15 6.35
N ALA A 24 9.19 -8.24 6.04
CA ALA A 24 8.12 -7.77 6.92
C ALA A 24 8.20 -8.48 8.29
N PRO A 25 7.98 -7.76 9.41
CA PRO A 25 7.74 -8.43 10.68
C PRO A 25 6.50 -9.32 10.56
N SER A 26 6.56 -10.48 11.20
CA SER A 26 5.53 -11.52 11.13
C SER A 26 4.41 -11.29 12.16
N PRO A 27 3.22 -11.90 11.99
CA PRO A 27 2.16 -11.80 13.00
C PRO A 27 2.54 -12.29 14.41
N LYS A 28 3.65 -13.03 14.56
CA LYS A 28 4.19 -13.45 15.87
C LYS A 28 4.83 -12.30 16.65
N GLU A 29 5.18 -11.23 15.95
CA GLU A 29 5.74 -9.99 16.53
C GLU A 29 4.64 -8.98 16.86
N ALA A 30 3.37 -9.38 16.75
CA ALA A 30 2.24 -8.53 17.05
C ALA A 30 2.26 -8.04 18.50
N HIS A 31 1.88 -6.79 18.70
CA HIS A 31 1.78 -6.16 20.02
C HIS A 31 0.46 -5.39 20.16
N PRO A 32 0.02 -5.07 21.40
CA PRO A 32 -1.09 -4.16 21.60
C PRO A 32 -0.81 -2.79 20.96
N ILE A 33 -1.84 -2.12 20.45
CA ILE A 33 -1.69 -0.79 19.86
C ILE A 33 -1.18 0.18 20.95
N PRO A 34 -0.07 0.89 20.73
CA PRO A 34 0.45 1.85 21.70
C PRO A 34 -0.54 3.01 21.89
N ALA A 35 -0.57 3.62 23.07
CA ALA A 35 -1.45 4.77 23.36
C ALA A 35 -1.28 5.91 22.34
N LEU A 36 -0.04 6.19 21.94
CA LEU A 36 0.28 7.17 20.90
C LEU A 36 -0.25 6.76 19.50
N GLY A 37 -0.41 5.45 19.24
CA GLY A 37 -1.04 4.94 18.03
C GLY A 37 -2.52 5.28 17.94
N TYR A 38 -3.28 5.13 19.03
CA TYR A 38 -4.67 5.57 19.07
C TYR A 38 -4.80 7.07 18.87
N LEU A 39 -3.93 7.86 19.52
CA LEU A 39 -3.90 9.31 19.36
C LEU A 39 -3.61 9.70 17.89
N LEU A 40 -2.63 9.06 17.26
CA LEU A 40 -2.30 9.26 15.85
C LEU A 40 -3.51 8.98 14.95
N MET A 41 -4.15 7.83 15.08
CA MET A 41 -5.30 7.47 14.25
C MET A 41 -6.49 8.41 14.47
N MET A 42 -6.72 8.84 15.71
CA MET A 42 -7.75 9.83 16.02
C MET A 42 -7.46 11.17 15.35
N MET A 43 -6.22 11.67 15.39
CA MET A 43 -5.83 12.93 14.73
C MET A 43 -5.99 12.82 13.21
N ILE A 44 -5.56 11.72 12.59
CA ILE A 44 -5.75 11.46 11.16
C ILE A 44 -7.24 11.47 10.82
N ALA A 45 -8.08 10.80 11.61
CA ALA A 45 -9.51 10.76 11.37
C ALA A 45 -10.18 12.14 11.50
N ILE A 46 -9.79 12.93 12.50
CA ILE A 46 -10.29 14.31 12.68
C ILE A 46 -9.90 15.19 11.49
N VAL A 47 -8.62 15.19 11.11
CA VAL A 47 -8.12 15.97 9.97
C VAL A 47 -8.82 15.53 8.69
N TRP A 48 -8.88 14.22 8.43
CA TRP A 48 -9.59 13.68 7.26
C TRP A 48 -11.06 14.11 7.24
N TYR A 49 -11.75 14.08 8.38
CA TYR A 49 -13.15 14.44 8.45
C TYR A 49 -13.38 15.93 8.19
N HIS A 50 -12.54 16.81 8.73
CA HIS A 50 -12.69 18.26 8.56
C HIS A 50 -12.20 18.78 7.21
N GLU A 51 -11.11 18.23 6.68
CA GLU A 51 -10.46 18.75 5.46
C GLU A 51 -11.06 18.19 4.15
N THR A 52 -11.91 17.17 4.23
CA THR A 52 -12.53 16.58 3.03
C THR A 52 -14.00 16.98 2.90
N SER A 53 -14.46 17.24 1.68
CA SER A 53 -15.91 17.43 1.42
C SER A 53 -16.66 16.10 1.45
N LEU A 54 -18.00 16.13 1.55
CA LEU A 54 -18.82 14.91 1.50
C LEU A 54 -18.55 14.07 0.24
N ALA A 55 -18.42 14.72 -0.92
CA ALA A 55 -18.08 14.06 -2.18
C ALA A 55 -16.73 13.32 -2.09
N VAL A 56 -15.70 13.97 -1.53
CA VAL A 56 -14.38 13.33 -1.35
C VAL A 56 -14.48 12.14 -0.39
N LYS A 57 -15.23 12.25 0.71
CA LYS A 57 -15.46 11.12 1.63
C LYS A 57 -16.11 9.94 0.91
N MET A 58 -17.11 10.17 0.06
CA MET A 58 -17.72 9.12 -0.75
C MET A 58 -16.73 8.49 -1.73
N GLN A 59 -15.89 9.30 -2.37
CA GLN A 59 -14.82 8.82 -3.26
C GLN A 59 -13.80 7.95 -2.51
N CYS A 60 -13.48 8.28 -1.26
CA CYS A 60 -12.58 7.47 -0.43
C CYS A 60 -13.15 6.07 -0.19
N VAL A 61 -14.44 5.97 0.15
CA VAL A 61 -15.08 4.67 0.39
C VAL A 61 -15.22 3.87 -0.90
N VAL A 62 -15.71 4.49 -1.98
CA VAL A 62 -15.87 3.84 -3.29
C VAL A 62 -14.51 3.43 -3.85
N GLY A 63 -13.52 4.31 -3.77
CA GLY A 63 -12.17 4.05 -4.23
C GLY A 63 -11.50 2.92 -3.47
N ALA A 64 -11.65 2.87 -2.13
CA ALA A 64 -11.11 1.77 -1.32
C ALA A 64 -11.77 0.44 -1.68
N ALA A 65 -13.08 0.43 -1.95
CA ALA A 65 -13.79 -0.76 -2.40
C ALA A 65 -13.32 -1.23 -3.79
N LEU A 66 -13.20 -0.31 -4.76
CA LEU A 66 -12.69 -0.62 -6.09
C LEU A 66 -11.25 -1.13 -6.04
N PHE A 67 -10.39 -0.52 -5.22
CA PHE A 67 -9.02 -0.98 -5.02
C PHE A 67 -8.99 -2.39 -4.44
N SER A 68 -9.86 -2.70 -3.48
CA SER A 68 -10.01 -4.05 -2.93
C SER A 68 -10.40 -5.07 -4.00
N CYS A 69 -11.32 -4.71 -4.91
CA CYS A 69 -11.68 -5.58 -6.04
C CYS A 69 -10.52 -5.80 -7.02
N VAL A 70 -9.76 -4.75 -7.33
CA VAL A 70 -8.59 -4.83 -8.21
C VAL A 70 -7.52 -5.71 -7.60
N GLU A 71 -7.20 -5.51 -6.32
CA GLU A 71 -6.25 -6.32 -5.59
C GLU A 71 -6.70 -7.78 -5.51
N TYR A 72 -7.96 -8.03 -5.13
CA TYR A 72 -8.53 -9.37 -5.12
C TYR A 72 -8.33 -10.06 -6.47
N THR A 73 -8.70 -9.37 -7.56
CA THR A 73 -8.54 -9.88 -8.92
C THR A 73 -7.07 -10.16 -9.22
N PHE A 74 -6.18 -9.24 -8.86
CA PHE A 74 -4.75 -9.37 -9.07
C PHE A 74 -4.15 -10.59 -8.36
N TYR A 75 -4.50 -10.83 -7.09
CA TYR A 75 -4.07 -12.01 -6.36
C TYR A 75 -4.57 -13.31 -7.00
N THR A 76 -5.82 -13.34 -7.47
CA THR A 76 -6.38 -14.53 -8.15
C THR A 76 -5.75 -14.79 -9.53
N MET A 77 -5.10 -13.80 -10.13
CA MET A 77 -4.42 -13.89 -11.41
C MET A 77 -2.90 -14.04 -11.30
N THR A 78 -2.33 -14.02 -10.09
CA THR A 78 -0.88 -14.10 -9.88
C THR A 78 -0.49 -15.18 -8.87
N VAL A 79 0.67 -15.79 -9.11
CA VAL A 79 1.35 -16.68 -8.16
C VAL A 79 2.69 -16.06 -7.83
N GLU A 80 3.07 -16.11 -6.56
CA GLU A 80 4.38 -15.71 -6.07
C GLU A 80 5.12 -16.95 -5.57
N ASP A 81 6.21 -17.30 -6.23
CA ASP A 81 7.06 -18.43 -5.87
C ASP A 81 7.85 -18.16 -4.58
N PRO A 82 8.42 -19.19 -3.91
CA PRO A 82 9.16 -19.00 -2.66
C PRO A 82 10.38 -18.06 -2.77
N ASP A 83 10.94 -17.92 -3.96
CA ASP A 83 12.04 -16.99 -4.28
C ASP A 83 11.56 -15.54 -4.52
N GLY A 84 10.23 -15.32 -4.50
CA GLY A 84 9.57 -14.05 -4.78
C GLY A 84 9.29 -13.80 -6.26
N THR A 85 9.57 -14.76 -7.16
CA THR A 85 9.23 -14.60 -8.58
C THR A 85 7.71 -14.56 -8.75
N VAL A 86 7.20 -13.53 -9.45
CA VAL A 86 5.76 -13.40 -9.74
C VAL A 86 5.47 -13.89 -11.15
N ARG A 87 4.46 -14.76 -11.27
CA ARG A 87 3.97 -15.30 -12.55
C ARG A 87 2.48 -15.06 -12.68
N VAL A 88 2.04 -14.69 -13.88
CA VAL A 88 0.61 -14.57 -14.19
C VAL A 88 0.04 -15.97 -14.43
N LYS A 89 -1.02 -16.32 -13.71
CA LYS A 89 -1.77 -17.55 -13.87
C LYS A 89 -3.26 -17.24 -13.70
N LEU A 90 -3.92 -16.98 -14.82
CA LEU A 90 -5.31 -16.50 -14.87
C LEU A 90 -6.24 -17.43 -14.08
N PHE A 91 -6.90 -16.89 -13.06
CA PHE A 91 -7.89 -17.56 -12.20
C PHE A 91 -7.42 -18.84 -11.49
N ALA A 92 -6.11 -19.07 -11.42
CA ALA A 92 -5.51 -20.16 -10.67
C ALA A 92 -4.32 -19.67 -9.83
N GLY A 93 -4.35 -18.38 -9.49
CA GLY A 93 -3.44 -17.71 -8.58
C GLY A 93 -3.71 -18.00 -7.11
N ARG A 94 -3.39 -17.02 -6.26
CA ARG A 94 -3.57 -17.09 -4.81
C ARG A 94 -5.01 -16.72 -4.42
N PRO A 95 -5.50 -17.14 -3.23
CA PRO A 95 -6.72 -16.59 -2.67
C PRO A 95 -6.65 -15.07 -2.62
N GLY A 96 -7.57 -14.41 -3.32
CA GLY A 96 -7.71 -12.96 -3.28
C GLY A 96 -8.11 -12.51 -1.88
N HIS A 97 -7.45 -11.48 -1.38
CA HIS A 97 -7.80 -10.87 -0.11
C HIS A 97 -7.38 -9.40 -0.11
N THR A 98 -8.15 -8.61 0.62
CA THR A 98 -7.77 -7.27 1.07
C THR A 98 -8.05 -7.26 2.57
N THR A 99 -7.07 -6.88 3.37
CA THR A 99 -7.27 -6.87 4.82
C THR A 99 -8.07 -5.65 5.26
N VAL A 100 -8.75 -5.75 6.40
CA VAL A 100 -9.50 -4.61 6.97
C VAL A 100 -8.58 -3.41 7.19
N HIS A 101 -7.34 -3.66 7.63
CA HIS A 101 -6.32 -2.61 7.81
C HIS A 101 -6.04 -1.89 6.50
N GLN A 102 -5.80 -2.63 5.42
CA GLN A 102 -5.56 -2.06 4.10
C GLN A 102 -6.76 -1.27 3.58
N PHE A 103 -7.98 -1.81 3.75
CA PHE A 103 -9.20 -1.11 3.36
C PHE A 103 -9.35 0.23 4.10
N VAL A 104 -9.13 0.24 5.41
CA VAL A 104 -9.22 1.46 6.23
C VAL A 104 -8.12 2.46 5.86
N MET A 105 -6.88 2.01 5.65
CA MET A 105 -5.78 2.91 5.25
C MET A 105 -6.06 3.56 3.89
N ASN A 106 -6.55 2.78 2.92
CA ASN A 106 -6.98 3.31 1.62
C ASN A 106 -8.03 4.43 1.74
N ILE A 107 -9.00 4.32 2.66
CA ILE A 107 -9.99 5.39 2.89
C ILE A 107 -9.31 6.69 3.30
N PHE A 108 -8.34 6.63 4.21
CA PHE A 108 -7.64 7.83 4.69
C PHE A 108 -6.70 8.42 3.64
N TYR A 109 -6.15 7.58 2.76
CA TYR A 109 -5.09 8.01 1.86
C TYR A 109 -5.58 8.41 0.46
N ILE A 110 -6.75 7.96 0.01
CA ILE A 110 -7.32 8.37 -1.29
C ILE A 110 -7.32 9.89 -1.53
N PRO A 111 -7.60 10.78 -0.55
CA PRO A 111 -7.46 12.22 -0.75
C PRO A 111 -6.07 12.64 -1.21
N ILE A 112 -5.02 12.02 -0.66
CA ILE A 112 -3.62 12.29 -1.03
C ILE A 112 -3.31 11.62 -2.38
N LEU A 113 -3.66 10.34 -2.53
CA LEU A 113 -3.38 9.53 -3.73
C LEU A 113 -3.97 10.14 -5.00
N VAL A 114 -5.19 10.69 -4.91
CA VAL A 114 -5.93 11.23 -6.06
C VAL A 114 -5.85 12.75 -6.06
N HIS A 115 -6.43 13.44 -5.08
CA HIS A 115 -6.56 14.91 -5.14
C HIS A 115 -5.23 15.62 -4.93
N GLY A 116 -4.44 15.20 -3.93
CA GLY A 116 -3.10 15.75 -3.70
C GLY A 116 -2.17 15.51 -4.88
N TYR A 117 -2.21 14.30 -5.45
CA TYR A 117 -1.43 13.94 -6.63
C TYR A 117 -1.79 14.77 -7.88
N HIS A 118 -3.09 14.97 -8.13
CA HIS A 118 -3.56 15.84 -9.23
C HIS A 118 -3.19 17.30 -9.04
N ALA A 119 -3.25 17.80 -7.79
CA ALA A 119 -2.83 19.17 -7.48
C ALA A 119 -1.33 19.38 -7.71
N LEU A 120 -0.51 18.37 -7.39
CA LEU A 120 0.95 18.43 -7.53
C LEU A 120 1.41 18.27 -8.98
N ILE A 121 0.81 17.35 -9.74
CA ILE A 121 1.24 17.00 -11.10
C ILE A 121 0.10 17.27 -12.07
N GLN A 122 0.17 18.37 -12.81
CA GLN A 122 -0.93 18.79 -13.70
C GLN A 122 -0.97 18.04 -15.04
N ASN A 123 0.16 17.49 -15.49
CA ASN A 123 0.25 16.76 -16.75
C ASN A 123 -0.24 15.30 -16.61
N ILE A 124 -1.24 14.93 -17.41
CA ILE A 124 -1.84 13.59 -17.39
C ILE A 124 -0.83 12.46 -17.66
N TYR A 125 0.06 12.62 -18.64
CA TYR A 125 1.05 11.59 -18.97
C TYR A 125 2.06 11.39 -17.85
N LEU A 126 2.51 12.48 -17.22
CA LEU A 126 3.37 12.39 -16.04
C LEU A 126 2.66 11.71 -14.87
N ARG A 127 1.37 11.99 -14.64
CA ARG A 127 0.58 11.30 -13.61
C ARG A 127 0.50 9.79 -13.85
N ILE A 128 0.28 9.37 -15.10
CA ILE A 128 0.27 7.93 -15.45
C ILE A 128 1.64 7.30 -15.22
N LEU A 129 2.71 7.92 -15.72
CA LEU A 129 4.07 7.37 -15.65
C LEU A 129 4.65 7.35 -14.23
N LEU A 130 4.30 8.34 -13.41
CA LEU A 130 4.76 8.46 -12.03
C LEU A 130 3.80 7.82 -11.03
N PHE A 131 2.69 7.24 -11.48
CA PHE A 131 1.72 6.56 -10.63
C PHE A 131 2.35 5.42 -9.79
N PRO A 132 3.29 4.60 -10.31
CA PRO A 132 3.99 3.60 -9.49
C PRO A 132 4.71 4.20 -8.28
N LEU A 133 5.34 5.36 -8.44
CA LEU A 133 6.00 6.04 -7.32
C LEU A 133 5.00 6.54 -6.28
N ASN A 134 3.84 7.02 -6.74
CA ASN A 134 2.75 7.45 -5.87
C ASN A 134 2.22 6.29 -5.01
N ILE A 135 2.00 5.12 -5.63
CA ILE A 135 1.57 3.91 -4.93
C ILE A 135 2.65 3.37 -3.99
N TRP A 136 3.92 3.30 -4.40
CA TRP A 136 4.96 2.81 -3.50
C TRP A 136 5.16 3.73 -2.29
N PHE A 137 5.04 5.05 -2.47
CA PHE A 137 5.10 5.98 -1.35
C PHE A 137 3.93 5.78 -0.37
N LEU A 138 2.72 5.58 -0.90
CA LEU A 138 1.55 5.18 -0.14
C LEU A 138 1.82 3.89 0.65
N GLU A 139 2.18 2.81 -0.05
CA GLU A 139 2.41 1.50 0.57
C GLU A 139 3.44 1.65 1.70
N ILE A 140 4.54 2.37 1.49
CA ILE A 140 5.56 2.63 2.54
C ILE A 140 4.95 3.31 3.77
N ILE A 141 4.21 4.42 3.58
CA ILE A 141 3.62 5.16 4.70
C ILE A 141 2.62 4.26 5.44
N GLU A 142 1.73 3.61 4.71
CA GLU A 142 0.68 2.79 5.30
C GLU A 142 1.26 1.55 5.97
N GLY A 143 2.23 0.89 5.34
CA GLY A 143 2.90 -0.30 5.86
C GLY A 143 3.65 -0.02 7.15
N TYR A 144 4.41 1.07 7.22
CA TYR A 144 5.06 1.47 8.47
C TYR A 144 4.06 1.96 9.53
N THR A 145 2.96 2.59 9.14
CA THR A 145 1.87 2.92 10.08
C THR A 145 1.28 1.65 10.69
N ILE A 146 0.99 0.64 9.88
CA ILE A 146 0.45 -0.64 10.34
C ILE A 146 1.46 -1.38 11.21
N ILE A 147 2.74 -1.43 10.82
CA ILE A 147 3.81 -2.04 11.64
C ILE A 147 3.92 -1.33 12.99
N TYR A 148 3.85 0.00 13.02
CA TYR A 148 3.87 0.75 14.28
C TYR A 148 2.65 0.48 15.17
N LEU A 149 1.47 0.32 14.58
CA LEU A 149 0.24 0.08 15.34
C LEU A 149 0.13 -1.37 15.83
N LEU A 150 0.50 -2.35 15.00
CA LEU A 150 0.22 -3.76 15.24
C LEU A 150 1.45 -4.60 15.54
N GLY A 151 2.65 -4.12 15.24
CA GLY A 151 3.91 -4.88 15.34
C GLY A 151 4.25 -5.71 14.11
N TYR A 152 3.39 -5.74 13.10
CA TYR A 152 3.59 -6.48 11.85
C TYR A 152 2.85 -5.83 10.68
N ASN A 153 3.25 -6.13 9.44
CA ASN A 153 2.56 -5.63 8.26
C ASN A 153 1.43 -6.59 7.86
N ALA A 154 0.18 -6.16 8.06
CA ALA A 154 -1.01 -6.95 7.75
C ALA A 154 -1.55 -6.73 6.32
N ALA A 155 -0.97 -5.83 5.53
CA ALA A 155 -1.48 -5.45 4.21
C ALA A 155 -0.58 -5.96 3.08
N TRP A 156 0.66 -5.46 3.01
CA TRP A 156 1.58 -5.78 1.92
C TRP A 156 2.73 -6.64 2.43
N ILE A 157 2.67 -7.94 2.15
CA ILE A 157 3.70 -8.90 2.54
C ILE A 157 4.34 -9.48 1.27
N TYR A 158 5.22 -8.70 0.65
CA TYR A 158 5.94 -9.12 -0.55
C TYR A 158 7.25 -9.83 -0.22
N ARG A 159 7.66 -10.75 -1.10
CA ARG A 159 8.90 -11.53 -0.97
C ARG A 159 9.78 -11.36 -2.21
N GLY A 160 11.05 -11.72 -2.08
CA GLY A 160 12.01 -11.71 -3.18
C GLY A 160 13.00 -10.55 -3.12
N LYS A 161 13.90 -10.52 -4.10
CA LYS A 161 14.99 -9.52 -4.17
C LYS A 161 14.51 -8.12 -4.53
N ASP A 162 13.32 -8.01 -5.10
CA ASP A 162 12.69 -6.77 -5.53
C ASP A 162 11.62 -6.27 -4.53
N ALA A 163 11.47 -6.98 -3.40
CA ALA A 163 10.66 -6.54 -2.28
C ALA A 163 11.50 -5.64 -1.37
N LEU A 164 11.05 -4.40 -1.17
CA LEU A 164 11.80 -3.38 -0.42
C LEU A 164 10.98 -2.85 0.76
N PHE A 165 11.66 -2.23 1.71
CA PHE A 165 11.12 -1.59 2.91
C PHE A 165 10.25 -2.53 3.75
N HIS A 166 10.83 -3.60 4.31
CA HIS A 166 10.07 -4.61 5.06
C HIS A 166 9.02 -5.32 4.22
N GLY A 167 9.35 -5.57 2.94
CA GLY A 167 8.43 -6.21 1.99
C GLY A 167 7.16 -5.42 1.70
N THR A 168 7.17 -4.11 1.98
CA THR A 168 6.00 -3.24 1.85
C THR A 168 5.75 -2.85 0.39
N ILE A 169 6.80 -2.74 -0.42
CA ILE A 169 6.67 -2.50 -1.87
C ILE A 169 7.31 -3.63 -2.66
N LYS A 170 6.84 -3.82 -3.89
CA LYS A 170 7.42 -4.74 -4.85
C LYS A 170 7.63 -4.07 -6.20
N LEU A 171 8.89 -4.04 -6.66
CA LEU A 171 9.24 -3.32 -7.89
C LEU A 171 8.65 -3.98 -9.14
N TRP A 172 8.46 -5.30 -9.14
CA TRP A 172 7.86 -6.01 -10.27
C TRP A 172 6.46 -5.45 -10.64
N TYR A 173 5.69 -4.89 -9.70
CA TYR A 173 4.35 -4.34 -9.96
C TYR A 173 4.33 -2.99 -10.69
N VAL A 174 5.48 -2.43 -11.09
CA VAL A 174 5.55 -1.14 -11.80
C VAL A 174 4.59 -1.08 -13.00
N HIS A 175 4.50 -2.14 -13.80
CA HIS A 175 3.63 -2.18 -14.97
C HIS A 175 2.15 -2.22 -14.60
N HIS A 176 1.79 -2.90 -13.51
CA HIS A 176 0.43 -2.93 -12.97
C HIS A 176 0.01 -1.53 -12.52
N TRP A 177 0.89 -0.82 -11.83
CA TRP A 177 0.63 0.55 -11.37
C TRP A 177 0.56 1.55 -12.52
N VAL A 178 1.37 1.42 -13.57
CA VAL A 178 1.21 2.26 -14.78
C VAL A 178 -0.17 2.03 -15.43
N MET A 179 -0.60 0.77 -15.57
CA MET A 179 -1.94 0.47 -16.09
C MET A 179 -3.04 1.06 -15.22
N PHE A 180 -2.92 0.95 -13.89
CA PHE A 180 -3.90 1.50 -12.97
C PHE A 180 -3.93 3.03 -13.00
N GLY A 181 -2.77 3.70 -13.13
CA GLY A 181 -2.68 5.13 -13.36
C GLY A 181 -3.41 5.55 -14.64
N ALA A 182 -3.26 4.78 -15.73
CA ALA A 182 -4.01 5.04 -16.97
C ALA A 182 -5.52 4.88 -16.79
N VAL A 183 -5.98 3.84 -16.08
CA VAL A 183 -7.41 3.64 -15.77
C VAL A 183 -7.94 4.78 -14.89
N LEU A 184 -7.18 5.21 -13.88
CA LEU A 184 -7.55 6.32 -13.03
C LEU A 184 -7.78 7.59 -13.87
N GLU A 185 -6.80 7.97 -14.68
CA GLU A 185 -6.84 9.21 -15.45
C GLU A 185 -7.86 9.21 -16.60
N LEU A 186 -7.97 8.09 -17.31
CA LEU A 186 -8.76 8.01 -18.54
C LEU A 186 -10.20 7.55 -18.29
N VAL A 187 -10.48 6.91 -17.15
CA VAL A 187 -11.80 6.34 -16.84
C VAL A 187 -12.36 6.92 -15.56
N ILE A 188 -11.67 6.75 -14.43
CA ILE A 188 -12.23 7.08 -13.11
C ILE A 188 -12.40 8.61 -12.97
N MET A 189 -11.37 9.38 -13.29
CA MET A 189 -11.37 10.84 -13.16
C MET A 189 -12.46 11.52 -14.00
N PRO A 190 -12.59 11.25 -15.32
CA PRO A 190 -13.60 11.92 -16.13
C PRO A 190 -15.03 11.41 -15.92
N TYR A 191 -15.23 10.14 -15.54
CA TYR A 191 -16.57 9.54 -15.53
C TYR A 191 -17.09 9.19 -14.15
N LEU A 192 -16.26 8.61 -13.27
CA LEU A 192 -16.71 8.14 -11.96
C LEU A 192 -16.68 9.26 -10.91
N LEU A 193 -15.65 10.09 -10.94
CA LEU A 193 -15.49 11.18 -9.96
C LEU A 193 -16.66 12.19 -10.01
N PRO A 194 -17.13 12.68 -11.18
CA PRO A 194 -18.25 13.62 -11.24
C PRO A 194 -19.55 13.08 -10.64
N LEU A 195 -19.80 11.76 -10.77
CA LEU A 195 -21.00 11.14 -10.21
C LEU A 195 -21.04 11.24 -8.69
N THR A 196 -19.88 11.18 -8.02
CA THR A 196 -19.83 11.34 -6.55
C THR A 196 -20.16 12.76 -6.10
N TYR A 197 -19.80 13.79 -6.88
CA TYR A 197 -20.20 15.17 -6.61
C TYR A 197 -21.70 15.37 -6.79
N GLN A 198 -22.27 14.79 -7.85
CA GLN A 198 -23.72 14.83 -8.08
C GLN A 198 -24.48 14.12 -6.95
N ALA A 199 -24.03 12.93 -6.55
CA ALA A 199 -24.64 12.18 -5.45
C ALA A 199 -24.56 12.93 -4.12
N ALA A 200 -23.41 13.53 -3.79
CA ALA A 200 -23.25 14.34 -2.58
C ALA A 200 -24.19 15.56 -2.57
N ALA A 201 -24.38 16.21 -3.73
CA ALA A 201 -25.28 17.36 -3.84
C ALA A 201 -26.76 17.01 -3.64
N MET A 202 -27.16 15.74 -3.81
CA MET A 202 -28.53 15.28 -3.56
C MET A 202 -28.82 14.98 -2.08
N LEU A 203 -27.78 14.91 -1.24
CA LEU A 203 -27.87 14.53 0.17
C LEU A 203 -27.85 15.74 1.14
N VAL A 204 -27.60 16.95 0.63
CA VAL A 204 -27.53 18.21 1.37
C VAL A 204 -28.72 19.08 1.01
#